data_AF-A0A930H204-F1
#
_entry.id   AF-A0A930H204-F1
#
_cell.length_a   1.000
_cell.length_b   1.000
_cell.length_c   1.000
_cell.angle_alpha   90.00
_cell.angle_beta   90.00
_cell.angle_gamma   90.00
#
_symmetry.space_group_name_H-M   'P 1'
#
loop_
_entity.id
_entity.type
_entity.pdbx_description
1 polymer ?
#
loop_
_entity_poly.entity_id
_entity_poly.type
_entity_poly.pdbx_seq_one_letter_code
_entity_poly.pdbx_strand_id
1 'polypeptide(L)'
;MKKLTDQVSFNSDLNRLLKLLKGKRFSSIVSDAFINFHCSNDAKNQMVYIYWNRFHNQFHLKKIDRNYLSNSNCLFNNYISYFTILIIDKRLYKEEFFDNIPKTKNKKLMESFRKEISKVLVDKIIERFTNAQKNRFESIETGNWDWVFKEFNNGNFYPIDLLPEEKQFELFWSQTDLFNFSNYTKIWDDLAVNNTSYSLESLVLNDDFRLKNDFRFFRNYLINRVLEELENFDIDYFLRSKLIDFILNEGTEDDNQKIKELISNPCSDAIENTKGYLQKVEKKLFNNNSEPLKFPSFAIPSTVDDELRRKTKYDIYQMIQKWFAANKDRSACYFEFLISSNLNNVLVYLNNNNLTTTSSYSHSQFLSDNITFYGTKSIVYSPIYGKLNFSFSDDEDFHKGEEILKSNNIKTSQAVKDFISTLLQSQFVNFSEEEKGHLRFVLSMDTID
;
A
#
# COMPACT_ATOMS: atom_id res chain seq x y z
N MET A 1 3.53 32.94 7.05
CA MET A 1 2.62 31.91 6.48
C MET A 1 1.32 31.95 7.25
N LYS A 2 0.18 32.18 6.59
CA LYS A 2 -1.15 32.05 7.24
C LYS A 2 -1.33 30.58 7.63
N LYS A 3 -1.71 30.33 8.88
CA LYS A 3 -2.19 29.02 9.33
C LYS A 3 -3.25 28.51 8.35
N LEU A 4 -2.98 27.38 7.68
CA LEU A 4 -3.97 26.60 6.92
C LEU A 4 -4.88 25.91 7.95
N THR A 5 -5.78 26.67 8.58
CA THR A 5 -6.74 26.16 9.58
C THR A 5 -8.16 26.01 9.03
N ASP A 6 -8.40 26.31 7.76
CA ASP A 6 -9.66 25.92 7.12
C ASP A 6 -9.48 24.49 6.61
N GLN A 7 -10.02 23.52 7.34
CA GLN A 7 -10.15 22.14 6.85
C GLN A 7 -10.79 22.18 5.46
N VAL A 8 -10.12 21.57 4.49
CA VAL A 8 -10.64 21.39 3.13
C VAL A 8 -11.98 20.68 3.25
N SER A 9 -13.05 21.33 2.81
CA SER A 9 -14.42 20.84 3.01
C SER A 9 -15.26 21.10 1.77
N PHE A 10 -15.78 20.01 1.19
CA PHE A 10 -16.66 20.06 0.03
C PHE A 10 -17.82 21.05 0.20
N ASN A 11 -18.49 21.07 1.36
CA ASN A 11 -19.63 21.95 1.61
C ASN A 11 -19.24 23.43 1.64
N SER A 12 -18.13 23.76 2.28
CA SER A 12 -17.60 25.13 2.30
C SER A 12 -17.28 25.59 0.88
N ASP A 13 -16.65 24.72 0.11
CA ASP A 13 -16.25 25.00 -1.26
C ASP A 13 -17.42 25.09 -2.23
N LEU A 14 -18.43 24.25 -2.06
CA LEU A 14 -19.66 24.32 -2.85
C LEU A 14 -20.40 25.64 -2.58
N ASN A 15 -20.52 26.04 -1.32
CA ASN A 15 -21.13 27.33 -0.96
C ASN A 15 -20.35 28.52 -1.54
N ARG A 16 -19.02 28.45 -1.52
CA ARG A 16 -18.16 29.45 -2.15
C ARG A 16 -18.34 29.47 -3.66
N LEU A 17 -18.39 28.31 -4.30
CA LEU A 17 -18.65 28.18 -5.73
C LEU A 17 -20.00 28.79 -6.10
N LEU A 18 -21.08 28.46 -5.39
CA LEU A 18 -22.42 29.02 -5.61
C LEU A 18 -22.44 30.55 -5.54
N LYS A 19 -21.63 31.17 -4.67
CA LYS A 19 -21.46 32.64 -4.64
C LYS A 19 -20.73 33.16 -5.88
N LEU A 20 -19.68 32.48 -6.32
CA LEU A 20 -18.91 32.85 -7.51
C LEU A 20 -19.73 32.74 -8.80
N LEU A 21 -20.57 31.70 -8.90
CA LEU A 21 -21.44 31.46 -10.06
C LEU A 21 -22.45 32.59 -10.29
N LYS A 22 -22.83 33.33 -9.24
CA LYS A 22 -23.71 34.52 -9.34
C LYS A 22 -22.97 35.80 -9.78
N GLY A 23 -21.65 35.75 -9.93
CA GLY A 23 -20.82 36.90 -10.26
C GLY A 23 -20.68 37.17 -11.75
N LYS A 24 -20.64 38.46 -12.13
CA LYS A 24 -20.49 38.92 -13.54
C LYS A 24 -19.28 38.32 -14.26
N ARG A 25 -18.16 38.09 -13.55
CA ARG A 25 -16.93 37.51 -14.13
C ARG A 25 -17.20 36.10 -14.66
N PHE A 26 -17.87 35.27 -13.88
CA PHE A 26 -18.22 33.91 -14.28
C PHE A 26 -19.20 33.90 -15.46
N SER A 27 -20.24 34.74 -15.39
CA SER A 27 -21.21 34.95 -16.46
C SER A 27 -20.53 35.24 -17.81
N SER A 28 -19.50 36.09 -17.82
CA SER A 28 -18.70 36.36 -19.03
C SER A 28 -17.98 35.11 -19.50
N ILE A 29 -17.21 34.43 -18.64
CA ILE A 29 -16.42 33.24 -18.97
C ILE A 29 -17.28 32.18 -19.66
N VAL A 30 -18.44 31.85 -19.09
CA VAL A 30 -19.33 30.82 -19.63
C VAL A 30 -19.93 31.24 -20.97
N SER A 31 -20.42 32.47 -21.09
CA SER A 31 -20.99 32.97 -22.35
C SER A 31 -19.95 33.06 -23.46
N ASP A 32 -18.73 33.52 -23.16
CA ASP A 32 -17.62 33.58 -24.10
C ASP A 32 -17.21 32.19 -24.56
N ALA A 33 -17.08 31.24 -23.63
CA ALA A 33 -16.75 29.85 -23.94
C ALA A 33 -17.81 29.23 -24.87
N PHE A 34 -19.09 29.41 -24.54
CA PHE A 34 -20.19 28.89 -25.32
C PHE A 34 -20.27 29.50 -26.70
N ILE A 35 -20.26 30.83 -26.83
CA ILE A 35 -20.35 31.53 -28.12
C ILE A 35 -19.18 31.11 -29.02
N ASN A 36 -17.95 31.12 -28.50
CA ASN A 36 -16.77 30.74 -29.27
C ASN A 36 -16.83 29.29 -29.74
N PHE A 37 -17.29 28.38 -28.88
CA PHE A 37 -17.42 26.97 -29.26
C PHE A 37 -18.57 26.75 -30.25
N HIS A 38 -19.74 27.33 -29.98
CA HIS A 38 -20.93 27.19 -30.82
C HIS A 38 -20.69 27.70 -32.24
N CYS A 39 -20.01 28.84 -32.40
CA CYS A 39 -19.69 29.43 -33.70
C CYS A 39 -18.47 28.81 -34.39
N SER A 40 -17.75 27.88 -33.74
CA SER A 40 -16.62 27.18 -34.35
C SER A 40 -17.06 26.03 -35.26
N ASN A 41 -16.26 25.76 -36.30
CA ASN A 41 -16.47 24.61 -37.19
C ASN A 41 -16.09 23.27 -36.53
N ASP A 42 -15.28 23.32 -35.46
CA ASP A 42 -14.73 22.15 -34.77
C ASP A 42 -15.68 21.52 -33.73
N ALA A 43 -16.84 22.13 -33.49
CA ALA A 43 -17.82 21.69 -32.50
C ALA A 43 -18.31 20.24 -32.68
N LYS A 44 -18.15 19.65 -33.88
CA LYS A 44 -18.54 18.27 -34.15
C LYS A 44 -17.62 17.25 -33.47
N ASN A 45 -16.33 17.54 -33.33
CA ASN A 45 -15.30 16.60 -32.87
C ASN A 45 -14.68 16.98 -31.52
N GLN A 46 -15.04 18.14 -30.96
CA GLN A 46 -14.49 18.63 -29.70
C GLN A 46 -15.53 18.70 -28.57
N MET A 47 -15.02 18.77 -27.35
CA MET A 47 -15.75 19.11 -26.12
C MET A 47 -14.99 20.21 -25.39
N VAL A 48 -15.71 21.07 -24.68
CA VAL A 48 -15.09 22.10 -23.82
C VAL A 48 -15.50 21.86 -22.39
N TYR A 49 -14.52 21.73 -21.51
CA TYR A 49 -14.71 21.70 -20.07
C TYR A 49 -14.44 23.08 -19.50
N ILE A 50 -15.38 23.56 -18.69
CA ILE A 50 -15.17 24.67 -17.77
C ILE A 50 -15.08 24.05 -16.38
N TYR A 51 -14.00 24.31 -15.67
CA TYR A 51 -13.74 23.77 -14.33
C TYR A 51 -13.27 24.87 -13.39
N TRP A 52 -13.53 24.69 -12.11
CA TRP A 52 -13.12 25.59 -11.04
C TRP A 52 -12.16 24.87 -10.10
N ASN A 53 -10.95 25.42 -9.93
CA ASN A 53 -10.01 24.95 -8.92
C ASN A 53 -10.37 25.58 -7.57
N ARG A 54 -10.71 24.75 -6.60
CA ARG A 54 -11.08 25.19 -5.25
C ARG A 54 -9.91 25.84 -4.51
N PHE A 55 -8.68 25.39 -4.70
CA PHE A 55 -7.54 25.88 -3.92
C PHE A 55 -7.05 27.25 -4.40
N HIS A 56 -7.03 27.46 -5.72
CA HIS A 56 -6.55 28.72 -6.32
C HIS A 56 -7.68 29.70 -6.61
N ASN A 57 -8.94 29.27 -6.46
CA ASN A 57 -10.13 30.07 -6.77
C ASN A 57 -10.16 30.57 -8.22
N GLN A 58 -9.82 29.70 -9.17
CA GLN A 58 -9.69 30.03 -10.59
C GLN A 58 -10.59 29.16 -11.46
N PHE A 59 -11.20 29.78 -12.46
CA PHE A 59 -11.89 29.08 -13.53
C PHE A 59 -10.93 28.86 -14.69
N HIS A 60 -11.00 27.68 -15.27
CA HIS A 60 -10.18 27.30 -16.40
C HIS A 60 -11.06 26.68 -17.49
N LEU A 61 -10.58 26.77 -18.72
CA LEU A 61 -11.23 26.23 -19.91
C LEU A 61 -10.27 25.25 -20.58
N LYS A 62 -10.73 24.03 -20.85
CA LYS A 62 -9.96 23.01 -21.58
C LYS A 62 -10.78 22.49 -22.75
N LYS A 63 -10.18 22.50 -23.92
CA LYS A 63 -10.74 21.85 -25.11
C LYS A 63 -10.16 20.44 -25.22
N ILE A 64 -11.01 19.47 -25.52
CA ILE A 64 -10.64 18.05 -25.62
C ILE A 64 -11.25 17.50 -26.91
N ASP A 65 -10.48 16.73 -27.66
CA ASP A 65 -10.98 15.99 -28.82
C ASP A 65 -11.77 14.76 -28.37
N ARG A 66 -12.96 14.56 -28.93
CA ARG A 66 -13.91 13.51 -28.50
C ARG A 66 -13.40 12.09 -28.66
N ASN A 67 -12.51 11.89 -29.61
CA ASN A 67 -11.97 10.57 -29.91
C ASN A 67 -10.73 10.25 -29.05
N TYR A 68 -10.28 11.18 -28.18
CA TYR A 68 -9.08 11.02 -27.35
C TYR A 68 -9.27 11.69 -25.98
N LEU A 69 -9.84 10.96 -25.02
CA LEU A 69 -9.57 11.19 -23.59
C LEU A 69 -8.27 10.46 -23.25
N SER A 70 -7.12 11.11 -23.44
CA SER A 70 -5.84 10.59 -22.93
C SER A 70 -5.68 10.88 -21.44
N ASN A 71 -4.79 10.15 -20.76
CA ASN A 71 -4.44 10.41 -19.35
C ASN A 71 -3.93 11.86 -19.15
N SER A 72 -3.23 12.44 -20.14
CA SER A 72 -2.83 13.85 -20.12
C SER A 72 -4.01 14.83 -20.23
N ASN A 73 -5.10 14.41 -20.87
CA ASN A 73 -6.36 15.16 -20.86
C ASN A 73 -7.01 15.12 -19.48
N CYS A 74 -6.81 14.07 -18.68
CA CYS A 74 -7.30 13.93 -17.31
C CYS A 74 -6.46 14.63 -16.21
N LEU A 75 -5.40 15.38 -16.53
CA LEU A 75 -4.59 16.10 -15.53
C LEU A 75 -5.35 17.19 -14.71
N PHE A 76 -6.52 17.64 -15.17
CA PHE A 76 -7.42 18.48 -14.35
C PHE A 76 -8.33 17.64 -13.43
N ASN A 77 -8.25 16.32 -13.49
CA ASN A 77 -8.98 15.41 -12.63
C ASN A 77 -8.00 14.71 -11.69
N ASN A 78 -7.33 15.50 -10.85
CA ASN A 78 -6.56 14.97 -9.73
C ASN A 78 -7.47 14.55 -8.55
N TYR A 79 -8.79 14.47 -8.78
CA TYR A 79 -9.83 14.09 -7.83
C TYR A 79 -9.94 14.94 -6.56
N ILE A 80 -9.07 15.92 -6.34
CA ILE A 80 -9.07 16.70 -5.09
C ILE A 80 -9.34 18.19 -5.32
N SER A 81 -9.02 18.73 -6.50
CA SER A 81 -8.94 20.18 -6.70
C SER A 81 -10.10 20.80 -7.45
N TYR A 82 -10.77 20.04 -8.31
CA TYR A 82 -11.61 20.62 -9.36
C TYR A 82 -13.08 20.23 -9.25
N PHE A 83 -13.94 21.22 -9.47
CA PHE A 83 -15.35 21.02 -9.79
C PHE A 83 -15.53 21.20 -11.30
N THR A 84 -16.10 20.21 -12.00
CA THR A 84 -16.56 20.39 -13.37
C THR A 84 -17.77 21.31 -13.35
N ILE A 85 -17.67 22.49 -13.94
CA ILE A 85 -18.72 23.51 -13.93
C ILE A 85 -19.69 23.35 -15.09
N LEU A 86 -19.17 23.16 -16.30
CA LEU A 86 -19.95 22.98 -17.52
C LEU A 86 -19.17 22.16 -18.53
N ILE A 87 -19.86 21.25 -19.21
CA ILE A 87 -19.34 20.52 -20.37
C ILE A 87 -20.11 20.99 -21.60
N ILE A 88 -19.41 21.54 -22.58
CA ILE A 88 -19.98 21.99 -23.85
C ILE A 88 -19.69 20.94 -24.92
N ASP A 89 -20.71 20.12 -25.24
CA ASP A 89 -20.63 19.03 -26.20
C ASP A 89 -21.96 18.84 -26.97
N LYS A 90 -22.09 17.72 -27.71
CA LYS A 90 -23.32 17.37 -28.44
C LYS A 90 -24.50 17.04 -27.52
N ARG A 91 -24.27 16.53 -26.31
CA ARG A 91 -25.32 16.17 -25.34
C ARG A 91 -25.97 17.43 -24.79
N LEU A 92 -25.14 18.44 -24.52
CA LEU A 92 -25.60 19.75 -24.09
C LEU A 92 -26.71 20.29 -25.01
N TYR A 93 -26.54 20.26 -26.34
CA TYR A 93 -27.57 20.70 -27.30
C TYR A 93 -28.88 19.90 -27.32
N LYS A 94 -28.96 18.75 -26.64
CA LYS A 94 -30.18 17.93 -26.52
C LYS A 94 -30.99 18.27 -25.26
N GLU A 95 -30.44 19.04 -24.34
CA GLU A 95 -31.12 19.44 -23.12
C GLU A 95 -32.22 20.46 -23.45
N GLU A 96 -33.40 20.31 -22.84
CA GLU A 96 -34.59 21.15 -23.13
C GLU A 96 -34.32 22.65 -22.98
N PHE A 97 -33.46 23.02 -22.02
CA PHE A 97 -33.15 24.43 -21.78
C PHE A 97 -32.40 25.10 -22.95
N PHE A 98 -31.77 24.33 -23.85
CA PHE A 98 -31.13 24.88 -25.05
C PHE A 98 -32.09 25.43 -26.08
N ASP A 99 -33.36 25.07 -26.03
CA ASP A 99 -34.35 25.66 -26.91
C ASP A 99 -34.53 27.17 -26.66
N ASN A 100 -34.12 27.65 -25.47
CA ASN A 100 -34.09 29.06 -25.12
C ASN A 100 -32.81 29.80 -25.59
N ILE A 101 -31.87 29.12 -26.26
CA ILE A 101 -30.61 29.69 -26.73
C ILE A 101 -30.64 29.84 -28.27
N PRO A 102 -30.22 31.00 -28.83
CA PRO A 102 -30.14 31.17 -30.27
C PRO A 102 -29.23 30.14 -30.94
N LYS A 103 -29.68 29.56 -32.06
CA LYS A 103 -28.99 28.46 -32.77
C LYS A 103 -28.13 28.94 -33.96
N THR A 104 -27.90 30.25 -34.07
CA THR A 104 -27.15 30.84 -35.21
C THR A 104 -25.65 30.62 -35.08
N LYS A 105 -24.99 30.30 -36.20
CA LYS A 105 -23.53 30.17 -36.27
C LYS A 105 -22.81 31.51 -36.46
N ASN A 106 -23.53 32.61 -36.70
CA ASN A 106 -22.94 33.93 -36.85
C ASN A 106 -22.49 34.49 -35.49
N LYS A 107 -21.18 34.63 -35.29
CA LYS A 107 -20.60 35.09 -34.01
C LYS A 107 -21.08 36.48 -33.58
N LYS A 108 -21.16 37.46 -34.50
CA LYS A 108 -21.64 38.82 -34.18
C LYS A 108 -23.07 38.82 -33.69
N LEU A 109 -23.93 38.00 -34.31
CA LEU A 109 -25.32 37.84 -33.89
C LEU A 109 -25.43 37.07 -32.56
N MET A 110 -24.59 36.06 -32.32
CA MET A 110 -24.54 35.39 -31.01
C MET A 110 -24.11 36.34 -29.89
N GLU A 111 -23.16 37.24 -30.16
CA GLU A 111 -22.69 38.24 -29.20
C GLU A 111 -23.79 39.22 -28.75
N SER A 112 -24.79 39.53 -29.60
CA SER A 112 -25.92 40.36 -29.17
C SER A 112 -26.82 39.67 -28.16
N PHE A 113 -26.88 38.33 -28.16
CA PHE A 113 -27.65 37.52 -27.20
C PHE A 113 -26.85 37.08 -25.98
N ARG A 114 -25.65 37.65 -25.76
CA ARG A 114 -24.72 37.22 -24.70
C ARG A 114 -25.38 37.20 -23.32
N LYS A 115 -26.23 38.19 -23.01
CA LYS A 115 -26.89 38.30 -21.71
C LYS A 115 -27.92 37.17 -21.51
N GLU A 116 -28.75 36.89 -22.50
CA GLU A 116 -29.73 35.80 -22.44
C GLU A 116 -29.03 34.44 -22.33
N ILE A 117 -28.03 34.19 -23.18
CA ILE A 117 -27.21 32.97 -23.16
C ILE A 117 -26.59 32.77 -21.78
N SER A 118 -25.96 33.82 -21.24
CA SER A 118 -25.32 33.75 -19.93
C SER A 118 -26.32 33.42 -18.83
N LYS A 119 -27.49 34.07 -18.83
CA LYS A 119 -28.54 33.81 -17.84
C LYS A 119 -28.99 32.34 -17.87
N VAL A 120 -29.36 31.83 -19.05
CA VAL A 120 -29.82 30.45 -19.22
C VAL A 120 -28.76 29.44 -18.75
N LEU A 121 -27.49 29.63 -19.15
CA LEU A 121 -26.42 28.72 -18.76
C LEU A 121 -26.11 28.79 -17.26
N VAL A 122 -26.05 29.99 -16.69
CA VAL A 122 -25.76 30.18 -15.25
C VAL A 122 -26.87 29.61 -14.39
N ASP A 123 -28.14 29.85 -14.74
CA ASP A 123 -29.29 29.33 -13.99
C ASP A 123 -29.24 27.79 -13.95
N LYS A 124 -28.96 27.13 -15.08
CA LYS A 124 -28.84 25.66 -15.12
C LYS A 124 -27.66 25.13 -14.33
N ILE A 125 -26.51 25.80 -14.39
CA ILE A 125 -25.32 25.42 -13.61
C ILE A 125 -25.62 25.50 -12.11
N ILE A 126 -26.27 26.58 -11.66
CA ILE A 126 -26.68 26.76 -10.27
C ILE A 126 -27.67 25.68 -9.84
N GLU A 127 -28.68 25.38 -10.68
CA GLU A 127 -29.66 24.31 -10.43
C GLU A 127 -28.94 22.97 -10.20
N ARG A 128 -28.01 22.59 -11.09
CA ARG A 128 -27.25 21.33 -10.98
C ARG A 128 -26.46 21.25 -9.67
N PHE A 129 -25.75 22.32 -9.28
CA PHE A 129 -25.00 22.30 -8.02
C PHE A 129 -25.90 22.30 -6.78
N THR A 130 -27.08 22.91 -6.87
CA THR A 130 -28.10 22.86 -5.81
C THR A 130 -28.65 21.43 -5.67
N ASN A 131 -28.91 20.76 -6.79
CA ASN A 131 -29.33 19.35 -6.79
C ASN A 131 -28.22 18.42 -6.28
N ALA A 132 -26.97 18.64 -6.66
CA ALA A 132 -25.83 17.89 -6.13
C ALA A 132 -25.71 18.04 -4.60
N GLN A 133 -25.97 19.24 -4.06
CA GLN A 133 -26.02 19.46 -2.62
C GLN A 133 -27.13 18.64 -1.95
N LYS A 134 -28.33 18.66 -2.52
CA LYS A 134 -29.49 17.89 -2.03
C LYS A 134 -29.21 16.39 -2.06
N ASN A 135 -28.77 15.86 -3.20
CA ASN A 135 -28.44 14.45 -3.36
C ASN A 135 -27.35 14.01 -2.38
N ARG A 136 -26.36 14.87 -2.09
CA ARG A 136 -25.33 14.57 -1.08
C ARG A 136 -25.94 14.38 0.31
N PHE A 137 -26.88 15.24 0.72
CA PHE A 137 -27.54 15.08 2.02
C PHE A 137 -28.35 13.79 2.08
N GLU A 138 -29.09 13.47 1.03
CA GLU A 138 -29.81 12.20 0.91
C GLU A 138 -28.86 10.98 0.94
N SER A 139 -27.70 11.07 0.28
CA SER A 139 -26.66 10.02 0.30
C SER A 139 -26.05 9.81 1.67
N ILE A 140 -25.92 10.86 2.49
CA ILE A 140 -25.43 10.73 3.87
C ILE A 140 -26.43 9.94 4.71
N GLU A 141 -27.73 10.18 4.53
CA GLU A 141 -28.79 9.49 5.28
C GLU A 141 -28.99 8.05 4.81
N THR A 142 -28.93 7.81 3.50
CA THR A 142 -29.25 6.51 2.89
C THR A 142 -28.05 5.61 2.67
N GLY A 143 -26.82 6.16 2.68
CA GLY A 143 -25.60 5.46 2.28
C GLY A 143 -25.47 5.20 0.77
N ASN A 144 -26.45 5.61 -0.06
CA ASN A 144 -26.41 5.42 -1.51
C ASN A 144 -25.68 6.59 -2.20
N TRP A 145 -24.58 6.28 -2.89
CA TRP A 145 -23.74 7.26 -3.61
C TRP A 145 -23.77 7.08 -5.14
N ASP A 146 -24.68 6.26 -5.68
CA ASP A 146 -24.75 5.88 -7.11
C ASP A 146 -24.85 7.08 -8.05
N TRP A 147 -25.53 8.14 -7.60
CA TRP A 147 -25.66 9.36 -8.39
C TRP A 147 -24.30 10.03 -8.65
N VAL A 148 -23.35 9.95 -7.70
CA VAL A 148 -22.00 10.52 -7.86
C VAL A 148 -21.23 9.75 -8.92
N PHE A 149 -21.27 8.42 -8.87
CA PHE A 149 -20.60 7.57 -9.85
C PHE A 149 -21.20 7.76 -11.25
N LYS A 150 -22.52 7.95 -11.35
CA LYS A 150 -23.17 8.34 -12.61
C LYS A 150 -22.68 9.71 -13.12
N GLU A 151 -22.46 10.68 -12.23
CA GLU A 151 -21.89 11.98 -12.61
C GLU A 151 -20.44 11.84 -13.11
N PHE A 152 -19.59 11.09 -12.41
CA PHE A 152 -18.21 10.82 -12.81
C PHE A 152 -18.13 10.10 -14.16
N ASN A 153 -18.94 9.06 -14.36
CA ASN A 153 -19.05 8.35 -15.62
C ASN A 153 -19.41 9.28 -16.79
N ASN A 154 -20.22 10.31 -16.52
CA ASN A 154 -20.60 11.32 -17.52
C ASN A 154 -19.57 12.44 -17.74
N GLY A 155 -18.51 12.50 -16.93
CA GLY A 155 -17.45 13.52 -16.94
C GLY A 155 -17.71 14.71 -16.00
N ASN A 156 -18.75 14.67 -15.17
CA ASN A 156 -19.04 15.70 -14.18
C ASN A 156 -18.30 15.39 -12.87
N PHE A 157 -17.08 15.89 -12.76
CA PHE A 157 -16.24 15.64 -11.59
C PHE A 157 -16.52 16.62 -10.45
N TYR A 158 -16.33 16.09 -9.25
CA TYR A 158 -16.38 16.75 -7.96
C TYR A 158 -15.13 16.29 -7.20
N PRO A 159 -14.61 17.12 -6.28
CA PRO A 159 -13.59 16.64 -5.36
C PRO A 159 -14.05 15.43 -4.55
N ILE A 160 -13.13 14.49 -4.29
CA ILE A 160 -13.40 13.19 -3.68
C ILE A 160 -13.94 13.32 -2.26
N ASP A 161 -13.61 14.41 -1.56
CA ASP A 161 -14.15 14.76 -0.24
C ASP A 161 -15.65 15.11 -0.23
N LEU A 162 -16.31 15.01 -1.39
CA LEU A 162 -17.76 14.84 -1.49
C LEU A 162 -18.23 13.59 -0.72
N LEU A 163 -17.49 12.49 -0.83
CA LEU A 163 -17.79 11.17 -0.26
C LEU A 163 -17.41 11.09 1.23
N PRO A 164 -17.92 10.12 1.99
CA PRO A 164 -17.45 9.81 3.34
C PRO A 164 -15.99 9.36 3.33
N GLU A 165 -15.26 9.62 4.42
CA GLU A 165 -13.82 9.40 4.50
C GLU A 165 -13.38 7.97 4.18
N GLU A 166 -14.13 6.97 4.65
CA GLU A 166 -13.90 5.56 4.35
C GLU A 166 -13.95 5.28 2.84
N LYS A 167 -14.99 5.78 2.15
CA LYS A 167 -15.12 5.65 0.70
C LYS A 167 -14.06 6.43 -0.06
N GLN A 168 -13.63 7.59 0.45
CA GLN A 168 -12.51 8.34 -0.13
C GLN A 168 -11.24 7.49 -0.11
N PHE A 169 -10.96 6.83 1.02
CA PHE A 169 -9.77 6.01 1.17
C PHE A 169 -9.83 4.76 0.30
N GLU A 170 -10.94 4.02 0.37
CA GLU A 170 -11.16 2.81 -0.41
C GLU A 170 -11.04 3.05 -1.92
N LEU A 171 -11.77 4.06 -2.44
CA LEU A 171 -11.89 4.26 -3.89
C LEU A 171 -10.74 5.06 -4.49
N PHE A 172 -10.06 5.90 -3.68
CA PHE A 172 -9.03 6.80 -4.18
C PHE A 172 -7.71 6.68 -3.42
N TRP A 173 -7.63 7.05 -2.14
CA TRP A 173 -6.34 7.21 -1.46
C TRP A 173 -5.51 5.92 -1.40
N SER A 174 -6.15 4.79 -1.06
CA SER A 174 -5.49 3.46 -1.03
C SER A 174 -4.92 3.04 -2.39
N GLN A 175 -5.43 3.63 -3.47
CA GLN A 175 -4.99 3.35 -4.84
C GLN A 175 -3.88 4.29 -5.31
N THR A 176 -3.54 5.32 -4.53
CA THR A 176 -2.51 6.30 -4.89
C THR A 176 -1.09 5.75 -4.73
N ASP A 177 -0.14 6.41 -5.38
CA ASP A 177 1.29 6.11 -5.33
C ASP A 177 1.91 6.20 -3.91
N LEU A 178 1.24 6.86 -2.96
CA LEU A 178 1.63 6.91 -1.55
C LEU A 178 1.30 5.61 -0.80
N PHE A 179 0.09 5.06 -0.98
CA PHE A 179 -0.40 3.90 -0.24
C PHE A 179 -0.29 2.58 -1.01
N ASN A 180 0.22 2.63 -2.24
CA ASN A 180 0.48 1.46 -3.08
C ASN A 180 1.99 1.21 -3.19
N PHE A 181 2.39 -0.06 -3.37
CA PHE A 181 3.77 -0.42 -3.69
C PHE A 181 4.22 0.21 -5.02
N SER A 182 3.31 0.27 -6.00
CA SER A 182 3.53 0.86 -7.31
C SER A 182 3.69 2.38 -7.25
N ASN A 183 4.46 2.96 -8.18
CA ASN A 183 4.49 4.42 -8.42
C ASN A 183 3.30 4.88 -9.27
N TYR A 184 2.43 3.96 -9.69
CA TYR A 184 1.21 4.27 -10.41
C TYR A 184 0.03 4.34 -9.45
N THR A 185 -0.71 5.45 -9.53
CA THR A 185 -2.07 5.52 -9.02
C THR A 185 -3.01 4.83 -9.98
N LYS A 186 -3.74 3.81 -9.51
CA LYS A 186 -4.80 3.16 -10.29
C LYS A 186 -6.14 3.81 -9.97
N ILE A 187 -6.76 4.47 -10.93
CA ILE A 187 -8.09 5.03 -10.69
C ILE A 187 -9.13 3.92 -10.77
N TRP A 188 -10.00 3.84 -9.76
CA TRP A 188 -11.11 2.89 -9.73
C TRP A 188 -12.10 3.16 -10.86
N ASP A 189 -12.69 2.10 -11.43
CA ASP A 189 -13.58 2.23 -12.59
C ASP A 189 -14.80 3.11 -12.29
N ASP A 190 -15.32 3.06 -11.06
CA ASP A 190 -16.44 3.91 -10.60
C ASP A 190 -16.11 5.41 -10.56
N LEU A 191 -14.81 5.75 -10.50
CA LEU A 191 -14.31 7.12 -10.55
C LEU A 191 -13.89 7.55 -11.97
N ALA A 192 -13.91 6.64 -12.94
CA ALA A 192 -13.46 6.86 -14.29
C ALA A 192 -14.61 7.26 -15.24
N VAL A 193 -14.27 7.96 -16.32
CA VAL A 193 -15.22 8.25 -17.40
C VAL A 193 -15.41 7.00 -18.24
N ASN A 194 -16.65 6.66 -18.60
CA ASN A 194 -17.00 5.47 -19.36
C ASN A 194 -16.44 4.17 -18.74
N ASN A 195 -16.26 4.12 -17.42
CA ASN A 195 -15.72 2.98 -16.66
C ASN A 195 -14.41 2.41 -17.24
N THR A 196 -13.58 3.28 -17.82
CA THR A 196 -12.30 2.87 -18.41
C THR A 196 -11.19 3.11 -17.40
N SER A 197 -10.71 2.05 -16.75
CA SER A 197 -9.54 2.14 -15.87
C SER A 197 -8.36 2.80 -16.58
N TYR A 198 -7.64 3.63 -15.82
CA TYR A 198 -6.38 4.18 -16.26
C TYR A 198 -5.47 4.40 -15.05
N SER A 199 -4.17 4.45 -15.32
CA SER A 199 -3.15 4.66 -14.32
C SER A 199 -2.43 5.99 -14.55
N LEU A 200 -2.14 6.69 -13.46
CA LEU A 200 -1.36 7.91 -13.44
C LEU A 200 -0.07 7.67 -12.68
N GLU A 201 1.06 7.94 -13.32
CA GLU A 201 2.38 7.84 -12.67
C GLU A 201 2.59 9.03 -11.73
N SER A 202 3.03 8.73 -10.50
CA SER A 202 3.44 9.69 -9.47
C SER A 202 2.42 10.82 -9.30
N LEU A 203 1.15 10.48 -9.03
CA LEU A 203 0.07 11.47 -8.95
C LEU A 203 0.23 12.37 -7.72
N VAL A 204 0.43 11.74 -6.55
CA VAL A 204 0.44 12.39 -5.24
C VAL A 204 1.85 12.83 -4.86
N LEU A 205 2.84 11.97 -5.08
CA LEU A 205 4.22 12.18 -4.67
C LEU A 205 5.13 12.55 -5.84
N ASN A 206 6.19 13.32 -5.56
CA ASN A 206 7.35 13.41 -6.44
C ASN A 206 8.38 12.31 -6.09
N ASP A 207 9.49 12.30 -6.82
CA ASP A 207 10.56 11.31 -6.62
C ASP A 207 11.24 11.41 -5.24
N ASP A 208 11.10 12.54 -4.54
CA ASP A 208 11.60 12.79 -3.19
C ASP A 208 10.55 12.47 -2.09
N PHE A 209 9.47 11.77 -2.44
CA PHE A 209 8.35 11.44 -1.53
C PHE A 209 7.64 12.67 -0.93
N ARG A 210 7.68 13.81 -1.63
CA ARG A 210 6.99 15.06 -1.25
C ARG A 210 5.67 15.23 -2.00
N LEU A 211 4.72 15.90 -1.37
CA LEU A 211 3.40 16.16 -1.94
C LEU A 211 3.48 17.12 -3.14
N LYS A 212 2.89 16.70 -4.26
CA LYS A 212 2.81 17.50 -5.48
C LYS A 212 1.66 18.50 -5.43
N ASN A 213 1.91 19.71 -5.94
CA ASN A 213 0.88 20.68 -6.30
C ASN A 213 -0.18 20.90 -5.19
N ASP A 214 -1.43 20.57 -5.49
CA ASP A 214 -2.58 20.77 -4.63
C ASP A 214 -2.74 19.66 -3.56
N PHE A 215 -2.00 18.56 -3.64
CA PHE A 215 -2.03 17.51 -2.61
C PHE A 215 -1.48 18.01 -1.27
N ARG A 216 -0.64 19.06 -1.27
CA ARG A 216 -0.16 19.72 -0.05
C ARG A 216 -1.29 20.26 0.85
N PHE A 217 -2.47 20.56 0.29
CA PHE A 217 -3.63 20.97 1.09
C PHE A 217 -4.20 19.83 1.95
N PHE A 218 -3.84 18.57 1.64
CA PHE A 218 -4.22 17.38 2.39
C PHE A 218 -3.08 16.83 3.26
N ARG A 219 -1.97 17.56 3.40
CA ARG A 219 -0.78 17.10 4.16
C ARG A 219 -1.13 16.47 5.49
N ASN A 220 -1.87 17.18 6.34
CA ASN A 220 -2.18 16.70 7.69
C ASN A 220 -3.10 15.47 7.68
N TYR A 221 -4.05 15.41 6.74
CA TYR A 221 -4.90 14.24 6.54
C TYR A 221 -4.06 13.01 6.15
N LEU A 222 -3.18 13.18 5.15
CA LEU A 222 -2.33 12.10 4.67
C LEU A 222 -1.34 11.64 5.74
N ILE A 223 -0.72 12.57 6.47
CA ILE A 223 0.16 12.24 7.61
C ILE A 223 -0.58 11.35 8.62
N ASN A 224 -1.80 11.72 9.02
CA ASN A 224 -2.56 10.92 9.98
C ASN A 224 -2.89 9.53 9.43
N ARG A 225 -3.32 9.44 8.16
CA ARG A 225 -3.58 8.15 7.50
C ARG A 225 -2.33 7.29 7.38
N VAL A 226 -1.18 7.89 7.09
CA VAL A 226 0.10 7.16 7.09
C VAL A 226 0.43 6.61 8.48
N LEU A 227 0.22 7.39 9.54
CA LEU A 227 0.44 6.91 10.90
C LEU A 227 -0.49 5.74 11.27
N GLU A 228 -1.76 5.77 10.86
CA GLU A 228 -2.71 4.67 11.04
C GLU A 228 -2.25 3.40 10.31
N GLU A 229 -1.83 3.51 9.04
CA GLU A 229 -1.31 2.37 8.28
C GLU A 229 -0.04 1.77 8.91
N LEU A 230 0.83 2.61 9.48
CA LEU A 230 2.04 2.17 10.17
C LEU A 230 1.77 1.44 11.50
N GLU A 231 0.55 1.47 12.04
CA GLU A 231 0.17 0.64 13.20
C GLU A 231 -0.05 -0.84 12.81
N ASN A 232 -0.28 -1.12 11.53
CA ASN A 232 -0.44 -2.48 11.03
C ASN A 232 0.94 -3.13 10.75
N PHE A 233 1.34 -4.08 11.59
CA PHE A 233 2.61 -4.82 11.46
C PHE A 233 2.68 -5.77 10.25
N ASP A 234 1.56 -6.01 9.56
CA ASP A 234 1.49 -6.91 8.41
C ASP A 234 1.59 -6.20 7.06
N ILE A 235 1.70 -4.86 7.04
CA ILE A 235 1.96 -4.13 5.80
C ILE A 235 3.30 -4.56 5.18
N ASP A 236 3.36 -4.51 3.86
CA ASP A 236 4.59 -4.83 3.13
C ASP A 236 5.74 -3.90 3.54
N TYR A 237 6.94 -4.45 3.71
CA TYR A 237 8.10 -3.67 4.17
C TYR A 237 8.55 -2.58 3.20
N PHE A 238 8.40 -2.75 1.90
CA PHE A 238 8.72 -1.69 0.95
C PHE A 238 7.68 -0.56 1.01
N LEU A 239 6.40 -0.91 1.14
CA LEU A 239 5.36 0.08 1.39
C LEU A 239 5.62 0.83 2.70
N ARG A 240 5.95 0.11 3.78
CA ARG A 240 6.33 0.70 5.07
C ARG A 240 7.51 1.67 4.93
N SER A 241 8.58 1.29 4.23
CA SER A 241 9.70 2.19 3.93
C SER A 241 9.23 3.46 3.22
N LYS A 242 8.39 3.34 2.19
CA LYS A 242 7.82 4.49 1.46
C LYS A 242 7.01 5.41 2.35
N LEU A 243 6.16 4.84 3.21
CA LEU A 243 5.35 5.58 4.17
C LEU A 243 6.22 6.35 5.18
N ILE A 244 7.32 5.75 5.66
CA ILE A 244 8.28 6.45 6.52
C ILE A 244 9.03 7.54 5.73
N ASP A 245 9.47 7.26 4.50
CA ASP A 245 10.12 8.26 3.63
C ASP A 245 9.23 9.50 3.42
N PHE A 246 7.92 9.28 3.25
CA PHE A 246 6.93 10.36 3.21
C PHE A 246 6.90 11.16 4.51
N ILE A 247 6.83 10.50 5.68
CA ILE A 247 6.84 11.19 6.99
C ILE A 247 8.13 12.00 7.19
N LEU A 248 9.28 11.47 6.81
CA LEU A 248 10.56 12.17 6.95
C LEU A 248 10.67 13.43 6.06
N ASN A 249 9.99 13.43 4.90
CA ASN A 249 10.03 14.55 3.95
C ASN A 249 8.92 15.58 4.15
N GLU A 250 7.74 15.14 4.55
CA GLU A 250 6.55 15.99 4.69
C GLU A 250 6.25 16.35 6.14
N GLY A 251 6.58 15.49 7.11
CA GLY A 251 6.30 15.69 8.52
C GLY A 251 7.17 16.77 9.18
N THR A 252 6.68 17.35 10.27
CA THR A 252 7.43 18.25 11.15
C THR A 252 7.30 17.80 12.60
N GLU A 253 8.26 18.17 13.44
CA GLU A 253 8.25 17.81 14.87
C GLU A 253 7.02 18.33 15.62
N ASP A 254 6.37 19.38 15.11
CA ASP A 254 5.17 19.99 15.67
C ASP A 254 3.88 19.24 15.34
N ASP A 255 3.89 18.29 14.39
CA ASP A 255 2.67 17.61 13.96
C ASP A 255 2.17 16.59 15.00
N ASN A 256 3.07 15.72 15.48
CA ASN A 256 2.75 14.62 16.41
C ASN A 256 4.03 14.09 17.08
N GLN A 257 3.91 13.59 18.32
CA GLN A 257 5.00 12.93 19.03
C GLN A 257 5.62 11.74 18.26
N LYS A 258 4.80 10.88 17.63
CA LYS A 258 5.29 9.77 16.80
C LYS A 258 6.13 10.26 15.60
N ILE A 259 5.74 11.36 14.98
CA ILE A 259 6.48 11.97 13.85
C ILE A 259 7.81 12.53 14.36
N LYS A 260 7.81 13.23 15.49
CA LYS A 260 9.04 13.73 16.11
C LYS A 260 10.01 12.59 16.43
N GLU A 261 9.52 11.47 16.94
CA GLU A 261 10.32 10.27 17.21
C GLU A 261 10.89 9.66 15.93
N LEU A 262 10.08 9.54 14.87
CA LEU A 262 10.54 9.08 13.56
C LEU A 262 11.59 10.01 12.93
N ILE A 263 11.41 11.33 13.02
CA ILE A 263 12.41 12.29 12.52
C ILE A 263 13.72 12.16 13.31
N SER A 264 13.63 12.03 14.63
CA SER A 264 14.80 11.92 15.51
C SER A 264 15.52 10.58 15.37
N ASN A 265 14.78 9.51 15.04
CA ASN A 265 15.31 8.17 14.83
C ASN A 265 14.61 7.50 13.63
N PRO A 266 15.02 7.83 12.39
CA PRO A 266 14.36 7.38 11.15
C PRO A 266 14.27 5.87 10.98
N CYS A 267 15.17 5.12 11.60
CA CYS A 267 15.23 3.67 11.50
C CYS A 267 14.55 2.93 12.67
N SER A 268 13.97 3.66 13.64
CA SER A 268 13.29 3.06 14.81
C SER A 268 12.21 2.07 14.40
N ASP A 269 11.38 2.42 13.41
CA ASP A 269 10.32 1.57 12.91
C ASP A 269 10.85 0.24 12.34
N ALA A 270 11.93 0.27 11.56
CA ALA A 270 12.56 -0.95 11.02
C ALA A 270 13.11 -1.86 12.13
N ILE A 271 13.66 -1.28 13.19
CA ILE A 271 14.15 -2.02 14.37
C ILE A 271 12.99 -2.65 15.14
N GLU A 272 11.88 -1.93 15.32
CA GLU A 272 10.69 -2.48 15.96
C GLU A 272 10.06 -3.60 15.13
N ASN A 273 9.94 -3.42 13.82
CA ASN A 273 9.45 -4.44 12.89
C ASN A 273 10.35 -5.68 12.86
N THR A 274 11.66 -5.53 13.13
CA THR A 274 12.56 -6.68 13.30
C THR A 274 12.18 -7.53 14.51
N LYS A 275 11.67 -6.95 15.60
CA LYS A 275 11.17 -7.72 16.75
C LYS A 275 9.92 -8.53 16.37
N GLY A 276 8.98 -7.90 15.66
CA GLY A 276 7.78 -8.58 15.13
C GLY A 276 8.14 -9.69 14.13
N TYR A 277 9.13 -9.45 13.27
CA TYR A 277 9.70 -10.46 12.38
C TYR A 277 10.20 -11.68 13.15
N LEU A 278 11.00 -11.48 14.21
CA LEU A 278 11.54 -12.57 15.03
C LEU A 278 10.44 -13.39 15.74
N GLN A 279 9.32 -12.78 16.13
CA GLN A 279 8.16 -13.52 16.63
C GLN A 279 7.55 -14.42 15.56
N LYS A 280 7.49 -13.96 14.30
CA LYS A 280 7.03 -14.78 13.17
C LYS A 280 8.02 -15.91 12.86
N VAL A 281 9.34 -15.64 12.93
CA VAL A 281 10.39 -16.68 12.83
C VAL A 281 10.20 -17.75 13.89
N GLU A 282 9.94 -17.36 15.13
CA GLU A 282 9.69 -18.30 16.23
C GLU A 282 8.49 -19.20 15.95
N LYS A 283 7.37 -18.62 15.51
CA LYS A 283 6.17 -19.39 15.15
C LYS A 283 6.43 -20.34 13.98
N LYS A 284 7.26 -19.94 13.02
CA LYS A 284 7.57 -20.76 11.85
C LYS A 284 8.46 -21.95 12.21
N LEU A 285 9.53 -21.72 12.96
CA LEU A 285 10.48 -22.77 13.35
C LEU A 285 9.90 -23.76 14.37
N PHE A 286 9.06 -23.30 15.31
CA PHE A 286 8.63 -24.13 16.44
C PHE A 286 7.14 -24.43 16.50
N ASN A 287 6.29 -23.72 15.75
CA ASN A 287 4.83 -23.90 15.81
C ASN A 287 4.19 -24.28 14.46
N ASN A 288 4.99 -24.63 13.46
CA ASN A 288 4.56 -25.02 12.10
C ASN A 288 3.70 -23.97 11.38
N ASN A 289 3.98 -22.67 11.60
CA ASN A 289 3.29 -21.61 10.85
C ASN A 289 3.88 -21.46 9.45
N SER A 290 3.03 -21.38 8.42
CA SER A 290 3.40 -21.23 7.01
C SER A 290 3.47 -19.77 6.52
N GLU A 291 3.24 -18.79 7.39
CA GLU A 291 3.27 -17.38 7.01
C GLU A 291 4.55 -16.99 6.24
N PRO A 292 4.41 -16.18 5.17
CA PRO A 292 5.54 -15.69 4.42
C PRO A 292 6.35 -14.70 5.28
N LEU A 293 7.66 -14.77 5.15
CA LEU A 293 8.59 -13.88 5.84
C LEU A 293 9.31 -13.02 4.82
N LYS A 294 9.26 -11.70 5.01
CA LYS A 294 10.09 -10.75 4.28
C LYS A 294 11.21 -10.29 5.19
N PHE A 295 12.35 -9.95 4.61
CA PHE A 295 13.50 -9.54 5.41
C PHE A 295 13.31 -8.10 5.93
N PRO A 296 13.44 -7.83 7.24
CA PRO A 296 13.05 -6.54 7.82
C PRO A 296 13.89 -5.35 7.35
N SER A 297 15.07 -5.57 6.75
CA SER A 297 15.84 -4.45 6.20
C SER A 297 15.16 -3.73 5.03
N PHE A 298 14.13 -4.34 4.43
CA PHE A 298 13.33 -3.69 3.38
C PHE A 298 12.44 -2.57 3.94
N ALA A 299 12.24 -2.50 5.25
CA ALA A 299 11.52 -1.41 5.91
C ALA A 299 12.43 -0.21 6.25
N ILE A 300 13.73 -0.29 5.98
CA ILE A 300 14.64 0.84 6.21
C ILE A 300 14.33 1.92 5.17
N PRO A 301 14.06 3.18 5.59
CA PRO A 301 13.72 4.26 4.68
C PRO A 301 14.78 4.46 3.58
N SER A 302 14.36 4.77 2.37
CA SER A 302 15.25 5.00 1.24
C SER A 302 15.88 6.40 1.23
N THR A 303 15.35 7.31 2.04
CA THR A 303 15.80 8.71 2.15
C THR A 303 16.89 8.93 3.20
N VAL A 304 17.10 7.98 4.11
CA VAL A 304 18.22 8.05 5.06
C VAL A 304 19.55 7.86 4.34
N ASP A 305 20.60 8.48 4.89
CA ASP A 305 21.96 8.39 4.35
C ASP A 305 22.52 6.96 4.40
N ASP A 306 23.53 6.72 3.57
CA ASP A 306 24.15 5.41 3.40
C ASP A 306 24.83 4.89 4.67
N GLU A 307 25.37 5.76 5.52
CA GLU A 307 26.04 5.36 6.75
C GLU A 307 25.01 4.83 7.75
N LEU A 308 23.96 5.60 8.00
CA LEU A 308 22.86 5.19 8.86
C LEU A 308 22.18 3.92 8.32
N ARG A 309 21.95 3.83 7.01
CA ARG A 309 21.38 2.62 6.39
C ARG A 309 22.24 1.38 6.63
N ARG A 310 23.56 1.47 6.44
CA ARG A 310 24.48 0.34 6.68
C ARG A 310 24.50 -0.06 8.15
N LYS A 311 24.55 0.93 9.05
CA LYS A 311 24.49 0.71 10.49
C LYS A 311 23.20 0.00 10.90
N THR A 312 22.05 0.48 10.46
CA THR A 312 20.75 -0.14 10.75
C THR A 312 20.67 -1.57 10.19
N LYS A 313 21.14 -1.81 8.96
CA LYS A 313 21.23 -3.18 8.41
C LYS A 313 22.07 -4.08 9.31
N TYR A 314 23.22 -3.59 9.75
CA TYR A 314 24.09 -4.33 10.68
C TYR A 314 23.38 -4.62 12.00
N ASP A 315 22.70 -3.64 12.61
CA ASP A 315 21.96 -3.81 13.86
C ASP A 315 20.84 -4.86 13.72
N ILE A 316 20.07 -4.82 12.61
CA ILE A 316 19.07 -5.84 12.28
C ILE A 316 19.72 -7.23 12.19
N TYR A 317 20.82 -7.36 11.46
CA TYR A 317 21.52 -8.65 11.36
C TYR A 317 22.03 -9.14 12.72
N GLN A 318 22.55 -8.25 13.57
CA GLN A 318 22.98 -8.60 14.92
C GLN A 318 21.80 -9.06 15.78
N MET A 319 20.63 -8.43 15.68
CA MET A 319 19.42 -8.88 16.37
C MET A 319 19.02 -10.29 15.94
N ILE A 320 19.05 -10.57 14.64
CA ILE A 320 18.73 -11.89 14.08
C ILE A 320 19.75 -12.94 14.56
N GLN A 321 21.05 -12.66 14.42
CA GLN A 321 22.13 -13.56 14.87
C GLN A 321 22.02 -13.89 16.37
N LYS A 322 21.79 -12.87 17.22
CA LYS A 322 21.58 -13.06 18.66
C LYS A 322 20.36 -13.91 18.95
N TRP A 323 19.26 -13.71 18.23
CA TRP A 323 18.04 -14.50 18.40
C TRP A 323 18.30 -15.98 18.06
N PHE A 324 18.97 -16.28 16.94
CA PHE A 324 19.34 -17.65 16.60
C PHE A 324 20.29 -18.26 17.62
N ALA A 325 21.31 -17.52 18.08
CA ALA A 325 22.23 -18.01 19.09
C ALA A 325 21.52 -18.33 20.43
N ALA A 326 20.54 -17.52 20.83
CA ALA A 326 19.76 -17.73 22.04
C ALA A 326 18.78 -18.91 21.95
N ASN A 327 18.37 -19.29 20.73
CA ASN A 327 17.42 -20.37 20.51
C ASN A 327 18.07 -21.66 20.00
N LYS A 328 19.38 -21.68 19.72
CA LYS A 328 20.10 -22.75 19.02
C LYS A 328 19.91 -24.16 19.60
N ASP A 329 19.58 -24.28 20.90
CA ASP A 329 19.42 -25.55 21.60
C ASP A 329 17.97 -26.09 21.52
N ARG A 330 17.03 -25.32 20.94
CA ARG A 330 15.66 -25.77 20.68
C ARG A 330 15.64 -26.49 19.34
N SER A 331 15.07 -27.69 19.29
CA SER A 331 15.01 -28.45 18.03
C SER A 331 14.16 -27.78 16.95
N ALA A 332 14.75 -27.53 15.78
CA ALA A 332 14.06 -27.02 14.59
C ALA A 332 14.81 -27.33 13.27
N CYS A 333 14.12 -27.13 12.14
CA CYS A 333 14.69 -27.17 10.79
C CYS A 333 15.47 -25.91 10.45
N TYR A 334 16.54 -25.60 11.20
CA TYR A 334 17.32 -24.37 11.05
C TYR A 334 17.89 -24.18 9.66
N PHE A 335 18.53 -25.21 9.11
CA PHE A 335 19.20 -25.14 7.81
C PHE A 335 18.22 -24.81 6.67
N GLU A 336 17.12 -25.56 6.60
CA GLU A 336 16.04 -25.37 5.64
C GLU A 336 15.46 -23.96 5.69
N PHE A 337 15.16 -23.51 6.91
CA PHE A 337 14.61 -22.18 7.13
C PHE A 337 15.58 -21.09 6.68
N LEU A 338 16.86 -21.19 7.06
CA LEU A 338 17.86 -20.18 6.78
C LEU A 338 18.19 -20.10 5.29
N ILE A 339 18.24 -21.23 4.58
CA ILE A 339 18.41 -21.24 3.12
C ILE A 339 17.20 -20.65 2.42
N SER A 340 15.99 -21.15 2.72
CA SER A 340 14.76 -20.68 2.06
C SER A 340 14.48 -19.19 2.32
N SER A 341 14.98 -18.65 3.44
CA SER A 341 14.87 -17.23 3.80
C SER A 341 16.06 -16.38 3.34
N ASN A 342 17.02 -16.93 2.59
CA ASN A 342 18.25 -16.25 2.15
C ASN A 342 19.10 -15.66 3.32
N LEU A 343 19.13 -16.34 4.46
CA LEU A 343 19.86 -15.95 5.67
C LEU A 343 21.16 -16.76 5.86
N ASN A 344 21.88 -17.04 4.77
CA ASN A 344 23.13 -17.81 4.79
C ASN A 344 24.21 -17.17 5.67
N ASN A 345 24.18 -15.85 5.83
CA ASN A 345 25.09 -15.14 6.73
C ASN A 345 24.88 -15.50 8.21
N VAL A 346 23.68 -15.91 8.61
CA VAL A 346 23.40 -16.43 9.95
C VAL A 346 24.04 -17.81 10.11
N LEU A 347 23.94 -18.68 9.11
CA LEU A 347 24.63 -19.99 9.11
C LEU A 347 26.15 -19.82 9.23
N VAL A 348 26.73 -18.92 8.43
CA VAL A 348 28.17 -18.57 8.51
C VAL A 348 28.53 -18.04 9.90
N TYR A 349 27.69 -17.19 10.49
CA TYR A 349 27.90 -16.67 11.85
C TYR A 349 27.92 -17.80 12.89
N LEU A 350 26.92 -18.70 12.87
CA LEU A 350 26.86 -19.83 13.79
C LEU A 350 28.10 -20.71 13.65
N ASN A 351 28.50 -21.02 12.41
CA ASN A 351 29.67 -21.84 12.13
C ASN A 351 30.98 -21.18 12.57
N ASN A 352 31.21 -19.91 12.22
CA ASN A 352 32.45 -19.19 12.55
C ASN A 352 32.64 -19.00 14.07
N ASN A 353 31.54 -18.96 14.83
CA ASN A 353 31.58 -18.90 16.30
C ASN A 353 31.55 -20.27 16.96
N ASN A 354 31.67 -21.36 16.19
CA ASN A 354 31.60 -22.75 16.66
C ASN A 354 30.33 -23.04 17.49
N LEU A 355 29.22 -22.42 17.13
CA LEU A 355 27.94 -22.63 17.79
C LEU A 355 27.28 -23.88 17.23
N THR A 356 26.96 -24.82 18.12
CA THR A 356 26.16 -26.00 17.79
C THR A 356 24.67 -25.67 17.82
N THR A 357 23.93 -26.25 16.89
CA THR A 357 22.47 -26.13 16.78
C THR A 357 21.82 -27.50 16.93
N THR A 358 20.79 -27.59 17.75
CA THR A 358 19.90 -28.74 17.84
C THR A 358 19.00 -28.74 16.62
N SER A 359 19.38 -29.49 15.59
CA SER A 359 18.77 -29.44 14.27
C SER A 359 18.00 -30.72 13.94
N SER A 360 16.82 -30.54 13.38
CA SER A 360 16.06 -31.56 12.65
C SER A 360 16.01 -31.18 11.18
N TYR A 361 15.56 -32.11 10.33
CA TYR A 361 15.45 -31.91 8.89
C TYR A 361 14.17 -32.55 8.39
N SER A 362 13.36 -31.88 7.58
CA SER A 362 12.15 -32.48 7.00
C SER A 362 12.47 -33.60 6.01
N HIS A 363 13.63 -33.49 5.33
CA HIS A 363 14.09 -34.42 4.30
C HIS A 363 15.60 -34.67 4.41
N SER A 364 16.03 -35.91 4.15
CA SER A 364 17.42 -36.40 4.25
C SER A 364 18.41 -35.58 3.42
N GLN A 365 17.97 -35.07 2.27
CA GLN A 365 18.77 -34.18 1.42
C GLN A 365 19.22 -32.90 2.14
N PHE A 366 18.37 -32.30 2.98
CA PHE A 366 18.75 -31.09 3.71
C PHE A 366 19.86 -31.33 4.73
N LEU A 367 19.89 -32.52 5.36
CA LEU A 367 21.01 -32.93 6.20
C LEU A 367 22.29 -33.07 5.36
N SER A 368 22.21 -33.77 4.22
CA SER A 368 23.35 -33.95 3.32
C SER A 368 23.92 -32.61 2.84
N ASP A 369 23.04 -31.67 2.50
CA ASP A 369 23.43 -30.33 2.06
C ASP A 369 24.07 -29.55 3.21
N ASN A 370 23.50 -29.60 4.41
CA ASN A 370 24.10 -28.92 5.57
C ASN A 370 25.52 -29.43 5.87
N ILE A 371 25.72 -30.75 5.85
CA ILE A 371 27.03 -31.36 6.02
C ILE A 371 27.99 -30.90 4.92
N THR A 372 27.53 -30.86 3.66
CA THR A 372 28.35 -30.45 2.52
C THR A 372 28.81 -28.99 2.63
N PHE A 373 27.91 -28.09 3.03
CA PHE A 373 28.20 -26.65 3.07
C PHE A 373 28.92 -26.20 4.35
N TYR A 374 28.56 -26.77 5.50
CA TYR A 374 28.99 -26.27 6.81
C TYR A 374 29.67 -27.32 7.68
N GLY A 375 29.75 -28.57 7.22
CA GLY A 375 30.36 -29.67 7.95
C GLY A 375 29.48 -30.20 9.08
N THR A 376 30.03 -31.12 9.86
CA THR A 376 29.30 -31.87 10.89
C THR A 376 29.35 -31.24 12.27
N LYS A 377 30.34 -30.37 12.53
CA LYS A 377 30.65 -29.84 13.86
C LYS A 377 29.57 -28.95 14.47
N SER A 378 28.75 -28.31 13.64
CA SER A 378 27.69 -27.39 14.06
C SER A 378 26.34 -28.10 14.31
N ILE A 379 26.27 -29.42 14.10
CA ILE A 379 25.02 -30.19 14.10
C ILE A 379 24.94 -31.04 15.37
N VAL A 380 23.88 -30.81 16.15
CA VAL A 380 23.38 -31.73 17.18
C VAL A 380 22.05 -32.25 16.68
N TYR A 381 21.99 -33.53 16.34
CA TYR A 381 20.79 -34.08 15.74
C TYR A 381 19.65 -34.26 16.76
N SER A 382 18.44 -33.90 16.34
CA SER A 382 17.20 -34.23 17.04
C SER A 382 16.21 -34.89 16.06
N PRO A 383 15.58 -36.02 16.43
CA PRO A 383 14.59 -36.69 15.60
C PRO A 383 13.24 -35.99 15.61
N ILE A 384 13.03 -35.04 16.51
CA ILE A 384 11.75 -34.36 16.70
C ILE A 384 11.94 -32.85 16.72
N TYR A 385 11.04 -32.12 16.06
CA TYR A 385 10.97 -30.66 16.11
C TYR A 385 9.53 -30.15 16.17
N GLY A 386 9.39 -28.85 16.45
CA GLY A 386 8.10 -28.16 16.47
C GLY A 386 7.06 -28.83 17.38
N LYS A 387 5.86 -29.08 16.86
CA LYS A 387 4.76 -29.75 17.57
C LYS A 387 4.80 -31.29 17.41
N LEU A 388 5.94 -31.91 17.73
CA LEU A 388 6.20 -33.34 17.58
C LEU A 388 6.25 -33.84 16.12
N ASN A 389 6.74 -33.01 15.20
CA ASN A 389 7.05 -33.48 13.86
C ASN A 389 8.34 -34.32 13.90
N PHE A 390 8.39 -35.38 13.10
CA PHE A 390 9.57 -36.19 12.93
C PHE A 390 10.51 -35.62 11.87
N SER A 391 11.81 -35.66 12.15
CA SER A 391 12.83 -35.46 11.12
C SER A 391 12.70 -36.54 10.06
N PHE A 392 12.95 -36.20 8.79
CA PHE A 392 12.82 -37.07 7.62
C PHE A 392 11.37 -37.47 7.33
N SER A 393 10.39 -36.70 7.83
CA SER A 393 8.96 -36.93 7.57
C SER A 393 8.58 -36.88 6.09
N ASP A 394 9.39 -36.22 5.27
CA ASP A 394 9.15 -36.06 3.83
C ASP A 394 9.87 -37.14 3.00
N ASP A 395 10.74 -37.95 3.62
CA ASP A 395 11.32 -39.13 2.99
C ASP A 395 10.31 -40.30 3.02
N GLU A 396 10.53 -41.33 2.20
CA GLU A 396 9.71 -42.56 2.24
C GLU A 396 9.92 -43.37 3.53
N ASP A 397 11.14 -43.33 4.09
CA ASP A 397 11.51 -43.95 5.36
C ASP A 397 12.66 -43.18 6.05
N PHE A 398 12.95 -43.55 7.31
CA PHE A 398 14.04 -42.93 8.09
C PHE A 398 15.43 -43.45 7.74
N HIS A 399 15.56 -44.60 7.05
CA HIS A 399 16.83 -45.33 6.91
C HIS A 399 17.89 -44.50 6.19
N LYS A 400 17.51 -43.82 5.12
CA LYS A 400 18.44 -42.96 4.39
C LYS A 400 19.03 -41.85 5.27
N GLY A 401 18.19 -41.20 6.09
CA GLY A 401 18.62 -40.19 7.05
C GLY A 401 19.55 -40.78 8.12
N GLU A 402 19.22 -41.95 8.66
CA GLU A 402 20.04 -42.68 9.65
C GLU A 402 21.42 -43.08 9.12
N GLU A 403 21.50 -43.53 7.86
CA GLU A 403 22.77 -43.84 7.20
C GLU A 403 23.65 -42.62 7.04
N ILE A 404 23.07 -41.46 6.67
CA ILE A 404 23.81 -40.19 6.58
C ILE A 404 24.33 -39.78 7.96
N LEU A 405 23.51 -39.87 9.01
CA LEU A 405 23.91 -39.56 10.39
C LEU A 405 25.08 -40.44 10.86
N LYS A 406 24.98 -41.77 10.64
CA LYS A 406 26.02 -42.74 11.00
C LYS A 406 27.32 -42.50 10.24
N SER A 407 27.26 -42.42 8.91
CA SER A 407 28.45 -42.30 8.05
C SER A 407 29.23 -41.01 8.29
N ASN A 408 28.58 -39.96 8.79
CA ASN A 408 29.20 -38.67 9.10
C ASN A 408 29.53 -38.47 10.59
N ASN A 409 29.33 -39.49 11.43
CA ASN A 409 29.52 -39.43 12.89
C ASN A 409 28.78 -38.24 13.53
N ILE A 410 27.56 -37.95 13.07
CA ILE A 410 26.72 -36.90 13.66
C ILE A 410 26.29 -37.35 15.05
N LYS A 411 26.33 -36.43 16.00
CA LYS A 411 26.02 -36.68 17.40
C LYS A 411 24.68 -36.07 17.80
N THR A 412 24.10 -36.58 18.87
CA THR A 412 22.95 -35.97 19.56
C THR A 412 23.40 -35.38 20.91
N SER A 413 22.48 -34.95 21.77
CA SER A 413 22.79 -34.53 23.14
C SER A 413 22.04 -35.37 24.16
N GLN A 414 22.52 -35.38 25.42
CA GLN A 414 21.81 -36.10 26.49
C GLN A 414 20.40 -35.53 26.70
N ALA A 415 20.22 -34.21 26.58
CA ALA A 415 18.91 -33.58 26.68
C ALA A 415 17.91 -34.10 25.63
N VAL A 416 18.36 -34.36 24.40
CA VAL A 416 17.53 -34.97 23.35
C VAL A 416 17.18 -36.42 23.73
N LYS A 417 18.15 -37.21 24.22
CA LYS A 417 17.90 -38.59 24.65
C LYS A 417 16.93 -38.69 25.82
N ASP A 418 17.03 -37.78 26.79
CA ASP A 418 16.13 -37.72 27.95
C ASP A 418 14.70 -37.37 27.52
N PHE A 419 14.56 -36.43 26.58
CA PHE A 419 13.27 -36.08 25.98
C PHE A 419 12.65 -37.28 25.25
N ILE A 420 13.41 -37.97 24.40
CA ILE A 420 12.96 -39.17 23.67
C ILE A 420 12.55 -40.28 24.64
N SER A 421 13.34 -40.53 25.68
CA SER A 421 13.05 -41.57 26.68
C SER A 421 11.74 -41.29 27.41
N THR A 422 11.52 -40.03 27.80
CA THR A 422 10.27 -39.56 28.41
C THR A 422 9.09 -39.73 27.45
N LEU A 423 9.30 -39.38 26.18
CA LEU A 423 8.27 -39.44 25.15
C LEU A 423 7.84 -40.88 24.84
N LEU A 424 8.78 -41.82 24.74
CA LEU A 424 8.51 -43.25 24.55
C LEU A 424 7.78 -43.91 25.72
N GLN A 425 7.93 -43.36 26.94
CA GLN A 425 7.21 -43.82 28.14
C GLN A 425 5.82 -43.18 28.27
N SER A 426 5.54 -42.12 27.52
CA SER A 426 4.26 -41.42 27.56
C SER A 426 3.13 -42.28 26.99
N GLN A 427 2.01 -42.34 27.72
CA GLN A 427 0.79 -42.99 27.23
C GLN A 427 -0.04 -42.08 26.32
N PHE A 428 0.37 -40.82 26.15
CA PHE A 428 -0.39 -39.80 25.44
C PHE A 428 -0.02 -39.67 23.96
N VAL A 429 1.01 -40.36 23.49
CA VAL A 429 1.48 -40.29 22.09
C VAL A 429 1.62 -41.71 21.53
N ASN A 430 0.94 -41.98 20.43
CA ASN A 430 1.02 -43.26 19.73
C ASN A 430 1.97 -43.13 18.54
N PHE A 431 3.14 -43.76 18.64
CA PHE A 431 4.12 -43.82 17.56
C PHE A 431 3.91 -45.04 16.66
N SER A 432 4.16 -44.87 15.37
CA SER A 432 4.34 -45.98 14.43
C SER A 432 5.57 -46.83 14.81
N GLU A 433 5.68 -48.05 14.31
CA GLU A 433 6.87 -48.88 14.56
C GLU A 433 8.14 -48.28 13.93
N GLU A 434 8.01 -47.58 12.80
CA GLU A 434 9.10 -46.86 12.14
C GLU A 434 9.56 -45.67 12.98
N GLU A 435 8.62 -44.87 13.51
CA GLU A 435 8.93 -43.75 14.40
C GLU A 435 9.61 -44.25 15.69
N LYS A 436 9.12 -45.33 16.30
CA LYS A 436 9.79 -45.96 17.46
C LYS A 436 11.18 -46.47 17.11
N GLY A 437 11.34 -47.06 15.92
CA GLY A 437 12.62 -47.51 15.39
C GLY A 437 13.61 -46.35 15.34
N HIS A 438 13.18 -45.24 14.74
CA HIS A 438 13.98 -44.04 14.60
C HIS A 438 14.36 -43.39 15.95
N LEU A 439 13.40 -43.31 16.89
CA LEU A 439 13.68 -42.82 18.25
C LEU A 439 14.70 -43.69 18.99
N ARG A 440 14.60 -45.02 18.86
CA ARG A 440 15.56 -45.96 19.46
C ARG A 440 16.93 -45.86 18.80
N PHE A 441 16.98 -45.63 17.49
CA PHE A 441 18.22 -45.33 16.79
C PHE A 441 18.91 -44.11 17.41
N VAL A 442 18.20 -43.01 17.63
CA VAL A 442 18.79 -41.80 18.25
C VAL A 442 19.27 -42.05 19.68
N LEU A 443 18.54 -42.84 20.48
CA LEU A 443 19.00 -43.22 21.83
C LEU A 443 20.35 -43.95 21.82
N SER A 444 20.66 -44.65 20.72
CA SER A 444 21.93 -45.35 20.51
C SER A 444 23.08 -44.46 19.99
N MET A 445 22.80 -43.25 19.50
CA MET A 445 23.82 -42.35 18.94
C MET A 445 24.77 -41.82 20.03
N ASP A 446 26.00 -41.46 19.66
CA ASP A 446 26.91 -40.78 20.58
C ASP A 446 26.41 -39.38 20.95
N THR A 447 26.73 -38.93 22.16
CA THR A 447 26.43 -37.57 22.64
C THR A 447 27.61 -36.61 22.38
N ILE A 448 27.28 -35.32 22.26
CA ILE A 448 28.29 -34.24 22.25
C ILE A 448 28.79 -33.87 23.65
N ASP A 449 27.95 -34.12 24.66
CA ASP A 449 28.18 -33.84 26.08
C ASP A 449 28.56 -35.09 26.88
#